data_AF-A0A2T5J0M4-F1
#
_entry.id   AF-A0A2T5J0M4-F1
#
_cell.length_a   1.000
_cell.length_b   1.000
_cell.length_c   1.000
_cell.angle_alpha   90.00
_cell.angle_beta   90.00
_cell.angle_gamma   90.00
#
_symmetry.space_group_name_H-M   'P 1'
#
loop_
_entity.id
_entity.type
_entity.pdbx_description
1 polymer ?
#
loop_
_entity_poly.entity_id
_entity_poly.type
_entity_poly.pdbx_seq_one_letter_code
_entity_poly.pdbx_strand_id
1 'polypeptide(L)'
;MMSYEQQQLQTIYRWQQQKPTVAANLLGFAVTPAAKLVGSIIPDSALQAALEMACSAGEKLANPDAILKQAHIDHIGQLFHVDLRVCDQLANTTHDYAIAMAAAEGGVTGATGLVGVALDIPTLTTLALRTIYQTALCYGFELKGEEGRAVALRVFSLASANSFKEKEAALVSLVAIKQMLHQQTWAQIQQAAFSSMGKEALVIALKDLAGQLGINLTKRKALNIVPIVGAAIGAAINASFLKDVGWAARHTFQEMWLLQHGHQPLAISYQPS
;
A
#
# COMPACT_ATOMS: atom_id res chain seq x y z
N MET A 1 17.36 -9.49 -26.80
CA MET A 1 16.33 -8.64 -26.18
C MET A 1 16.21 -9.03 -24.71
N MET A 2 15.98 -8.07 -23.81
CA MET A 2 15.77 -8.39 -22.38
C MET A 2 14.46 -9.15 -22.18
N SER A 3 14.44 -10.15 -21.28
CA SER A 3 13.21 -10.85 -20.90
C SER A 3 12.22 -9.91 -20.21
N TYR A 4 10.96 -10.34 -20.05
CA TYR A 4 9.96 -9.51 -19.37
C TYR A 4 10.33 -9.26 -17.91
N GLU A 5 10.81 -10.30 -17.23
CA GLU A 5 11.24 -10.32 -15.84
C GLU A 5 12.40 -9.34 -15.63
N GLN A 6 13.38 -9.35 -16.55
CA GLN A 6 14.50 -8.39 -16.53
C GLN A 6 14.03 -6.93 -16.68
N GLN A 7 13.01 -6.68 -17.51
CA GLN A 7 12.41 -5.35 -17.67
C GLN A 7 11.66 -4.92 -16.40
N GLN A 8 10.95 -5.85 -15.74
CA GLN A 8 10.26 -5.56 -14.48
C GLN A 8 11.25 -5.27 -13.35
N LEU A 9 12.35 -6.02 -13.24
CA LEU A 9 13.42 -5.73 -12.27
C LEU A 9 14.00 -4.32 -12.44
N GLN A 10 14.24 -3.88 -13.68
CA GLN A 10 14.68 -2.51 -13.94
C GLN A 10 13.62 -1.47 -13.57
N THR A 11 12.34 -1.79 -13.78
CA THR A 11 11.22 -0.91 -13.44
C THR A 11 11.09 -0.76 -11.93
N ILE A 12 11.17 -1.86 -11.18
CA ILE A 12 11.18 -1.87 -9.71
C ILE A 12 12.35 -1.03 -9.19
N TYR A 13 13.57 -1.27 -9.69
CA TYR A 13 14.76 -0.52 -9.27
C TYR A 13 14.61 0.99 -9.51
N ARG A 14 14.14 1.40 -10.69
CA ARG A 14 13.89 2.82 -11.00
C ARG A 14 12.84 3.40 -10.07
N TRP A 15 11.75 2.68 -9.82
CA TRP A 15 10.71 3.12 -8.92
C TRP A 15 11.24 3.30 -7.49
N GLN A 16 12.06 2.39 -6.98
CA GLN A 16 12.67 2.50 -5.64
C GLN A 16 13.48 3.80 -5.49
N GLN A 17 14.18 4.23 -6.55
CA GLN A 17 15.00 5.46 -6.58
C GLN A 17 14.20 6.76 -6.80
N GLN A 18 12.93 6.67 -7.18
CA GLN A 18 12.09 7.84 -7.40
C GLN A 18 11.55 8.39 -6.07
N LYS A 19 11.51 9.73 -5.95
CA LYS A 19 10.81 10.41 -4.85
C LYS A 19 9.31 10.08 -4.88
N PRO A 20 8.64 10.02 -3.71
CA PRO A 20 7.19 9.84 -3.66
C PRO A 20 6.44 10.90 -4.50
N THR A 21 5.41 10.47 -5.23
CA THR A 21 4.68 11.27 -6.23
C THR A 21 3.98 12.51 -5.62
N VAL A 22 3.54 12.41 -4.36
CA VAL A 22 2.60 13.36 -3.75
C VAL A 22 3.25 14.64 -3.23
N ALA A 23 4.58 14.68 -3.03
CA ALA A 23 5.26 15.88 -2.59
C ALA A 23 5.40 16.96 -3.69
N ALA A 24 5.41 16.56 -4.96
CA ALA A 24 5.81 17.46 -6.06
C ALA A 24 4.64 18.23 -6.72
N ASN A 25 3.44 17.63 -6.82
CA ASN A 25 2.35 18.20 -7.63
C ASN A 25 1.38 19.12 -6.86
N LEU A 26 1.53 19.24 -5.54
CA LEU A 26 0.53 19.88 -4.67
C LEU A 26 1.00 21.19 -4.00
N LEU A 27 2.27 21.59 -4.19
CA LEU A 27 2.86 22.79 -3.58
C LEU A 27 2.42 24.12 -4.23
N GLY A 28 1.62 24.09 -5.30
CA GLY A 28 1.20 25.29 -6.04
C GLY A 28 0.05 26.09 -5.42
N PHE A 29 -0.70 25.53 -4.46
CA PHE A 29 -1.79 26.23 -3.76
C PHE A 29 -1.37 26.58 -2.33
N ALA A 30 -1.65 27.82 -1.88
CA ALA A 30 -1.31 28.26 -0.52
C ALA A 30 -2.20 27.56 0.54
N VAL A 31 -1.58 26.79 1.46
CA VAL A 31 -2.30 25.88 2.39
C VAL A 31 -2.07 26.17 3.89
N THR A 32 -1.28 27.19 4.21
CA THR A 32 -0.67 27.34 5.55
C THR A 32 -1.66 27.50 6.73
N PRO A 33 -2.82 28.18 6.61
CA PRO A 33 -3.76 28.30 7.73
C PRO A 33 -4.58 27.02 7.99
N ALA A 34 -4.78 26.22 6.95
CA ALA A 34 -5.73 25.13 6.88
C ALA A 34 -5.21 23.84 7.57
N ALA A 35 -3.90 23.59 7.47
CA ALA A 35 -3.23 22.44 8.09
C ALA A 35 -3.32 22.44 9.62
N LYS A 36 -3.44 23.60 10.27
CA LYS A 36 -3.59 23.73 11.74
C LYS A 36 -4.99 23.35 12.24
N LEU A 37 -6.02 23.43 11.40
CA LEU A 37 -7.41 23.16 11.79
C LEU A 37 -7.78 21.67 11.80
N VAL A 38 -7.09 20.84 11.00
CA VAL A 38 -7.38 19.40 10.89
C VAL A 38 -6.70 18.58 11.99
N GLY A 39 -5.50 18.99 12.43
CA GLY A 39 -4.69 18.23 13.38
C GLY A 39 -5.15 18.26 14.85
N SER A 40 -6.19 19.03 15.18
CA SER A 40 -6.56 19.30 16.59
C SER A 40 -7.84 18.63 17.07
N ILE A 41 -8.48 17.76 16.27
CA ILE A 41 -9.85 17.30 16.55
C ILE A 41 -9.98 15.77 16.72
N ILE A 42 -9.06 14.97 16.17
CA ILE A 42 -9.15 13.50 16.26
C ILE A 42 -8.16 12.97 17.30
N PRO A 43 -8.62 12.35 18.40
CA PRO A 43 -7.73 11.69 19.36
C PRO A 43 -6.96 10.52 18.74
N ASP A 44 -5.70 10.32 19.16
CA ASP A 44 -4.86 9.21 18.68
C ASP A 44 -5.51 7.84 18.86
N SER A 45 -6.29 7.64 19.92
CA SER A 45 -7.03 6.39 20.18
C SER A 45 -8.12 6.11 19.14
N ALA A 46 -8.79 7.15 18.65
CA ALA A 46 -9.80 7.03 17.61
C ALA A 46 -9.13 6.69 16.26
N LEU A 47 -7.98 7.29 15.98
CA LEU A 47 -7.18 6.98 14.78
C LEU A 47 -6.66 5.53 14.82
N GLN A 48 -6.18 5.08 15.98
CA GLN A 48 -5.75 3.70 16.18
C GLN A 48 -6.91 2.71 15.98
N ALA A 49 -8.07 2.97 16.58
CA ALA A 49 -9.24 2.11 16.44
C ALA A 49 -9.75 2.05 14.99
N ALA A 50 -9.77 3.20 14.30
CA ALA A 50 -10.12 3.27 12.89
C ALA A 50 -9.12 2.52 12.00
N LEU A 51 -7.82 2.63 12.29
CA LEU A 51 -6.78 1.90 11.57
C LEU A 51 -6.91 0.39 11.81
N GLU A 52 -7.14 -0.05 13.04
CA GLU A 52 -7.35 -1.47 13.35
C GLU A 52 -8.58 -2.03 12.64
N MET A 53 -9.68 -1.26 12.61
CA MET A 53 -10.88 -1.61 11.86
C MET A 53 -10.61 -1.69 10.36
N ALA A 54 -9.89 -0.71 9.81
CA ALA A 54 -9.50 -0.68 8.41
C ALA A 54 -8.57 -1.84 8.03
N CYS A 55 -7.66 -2.26 8.92
CA CYS A 55 -6.83 -3.46 8.77
C CYS A 55 -7.69 -4.72 8.70
N SER A 56 -8.60 -4.91 9.65
CA SER A 56 -9.47 -6.09 9.64
C SER A 56 -10.43 -6.10 8.44
N ALA A 57 -10.98 -4.94 8.08
CA ALA A 57 -11.89 -4.82 6.95
C ALA A 57 -11.16 -5.00 5.61
N GLY A 58 -9.98 -4.41 5.44
CA GLY A 58 -9.19 -4.53 4.21
C GLY A 58 -8.83 -5.97 3.88
N GLU A 59 -8.40 -6.74 4.89
CA GLU A 59 -8.14 -8.18 4.77
C GLU A 59 -9.41 -8.94 4.36
N LYS A 60 -10.53 -8.74 5.08
CA LYS A 60 -11.80 -9.44 4.80
C LYS A 60 -12.43 -9.08 3.46
N LEU A 61 -12.24 -7.86 3.00
CA LEU A 61 -12.77 -7.38 1.74
C LEU A 61 -11.94 -7.87 0.55
N ALA A 62 -10.68 -8.28 0.76
CA ALA A 62 -9.90 -8.98 -0.25
C ALA A 62 -10.56 -10.32 -0.58
N ASN A 63 -10.96 -10.49 -1.84
CA ASN A 63 -11.67 -11.68 -2.29
C ASN A 63 -10.92 -12.30 -3.48
N PRO A 64 -10.46 -13.56 -3.37
CA PRO A 64 -9.79 -14.24 -4.47
C PRO A 64 -10.70 -14.52 -5.68
N ASP A 65 -12.03 -14.58 -5.54
CA ASP A 65 -12.98 -15.02 -6.58
C ASP A 65 -12.80 -14.30 -7.92
N ALA A 66 -12.65 -12.97 -7.88
CA ALA A 66 -12.46 -12.18 -9.10
C ALA A 66 -11.14 -12.54 -9.81
N ILE A 67 -10.09 -12.81 -9.02
CA ILE A 67 -8.76 -13.20 -9.52
C ILE A 67 -8.81 -14.61 -10.09
N LEU A 68 -9.39 -15.57 -9.34
CA LEU A 68 -9.55 -16.96 -9.75
C LEU A 68 -10.30 -17.06 -11.08
N LYS A 69 -11.41 -16.31 -11.20
CA LYS A 69 -12.22 -16.22 -12.41
C LYS A 69 -11.44 -15.62 -13.59
N GLN A 70 -10.73 -14.51 -13.37
CA GLN A 70 -9.99 -13.81 -14.43
C GLN A 70 -8.76 -14.60 -14.91
N ALA A 71 -8.12 -15.35 -14.01
CA ALA A 71 -6.96 -16.18 -14.32
C ALA A 71 -7.31 -17.61 -14.77
N HIS A 72 -8.60 -18.00 -14.75
CA HIS A 72 -9.07 -19.34 -15.08
C HIS A 72 -8.40 -20.46 -14.25
N ILE A 73 -8.33 -20.24 -12.93
CA ILE A 73 -7.68 -21.13 -11.96
C ILE A 73 -8.63 -21.47 -10.80
N ASP A 74 -8.39 -22.60 -10.15
CA ASP A 74 -9.23 -23.09 -9.05
C ASP A 74 -8.76 -22.62 -7.67
N HIS A 75 -7.45 -22.36 -7.52
CA HIS A 75 -6.85 -21.92 -6.26
C HIS A 75 -5.67 -20.99 -6.49
N ILE A 76 -5.49 -20.04 -5.57
CA ILE A 76 -4.48 -18.96 -5.67
C ILE A 76 -3.06 -19.51 -5.78
N GLY A 77 -2.77 -20.66 -5.17
CA GLY A 77 -1.47 -21.33 -5.30
C GLY A 77 -1.05 -21.62 -6.75
N GLN A 78 -2.01 -21.74 -7.69
CA GLN A 78 -1.69 -21.94 -9.11
C GLN A 78 -1.01 -20.72 -9.74
N LEU A 79 -1.27 -19.50 -9.24
CA LEU A 79 -0.63 -18.27 -9.74
C LEU A 79 0.88 -18.25 -9.56
N PHE A 80 1.40 -19.06 -8.63
CA PHE A 80 2.84 -19.24 -8.52
C PHE A 80 3.43 -19.79 -9.81
N HIS A 81 2.73 -20.65 -10.55
CA HIS A 81 3.23 -21.27 -11.77
C HIS A 81 2.84 -20.54 -13.06
N VAL A 82 2.14 -19.41 -12.95
CA VAL A 82 1.69 -18.64 -14.09
C VAL A 82 2.72 -17.56 -14.44
N ASP A 83 2.89 -17.27 -15.73
CA ASP A 83 3.76 -16.21 -16.22
C ASP A 83 3.52 -14.87 -15.51
N LEU A 84 4.61 -14.19 -15.15
CA LEU A 84 4.57 -12.89 -14.46
C LEU A 84 3.68 -11.85 -15.16
N ARG A 85 3.60 -11.90 -16.50
CA ARG A 85 2.75 -11.02 -17.30
C ARG A 85 1.27 -11.13 -16.93
N VAL A 86 0.79 -12.35 -16.63
CA VAL A 86 -0.61 -12.58 -16.24
C VAL A 86 -0.83 -12.03 -14.83
N CYS A 87 0.07 -12.32 -13.89
CA CYS A 87 0.01 -11.76 -12.53
C CYS A 87 -0.04 -10.22 -12.56
N ASP A 88 0.78 -9.61 -13.41
CA ASP A 88 0.79 -8.17 -13.64
C ASP A 88 -0.52 -7.62 -14.23
N GLN A 89 -1.19 -8.36 -15.12
CA GLN A 89 -2.50 -7.97 -15.67
C GLN A 89 -3.61 -8.02 -14.61
N LEU A 90 -3.61 -9.04 -13.76
CA LEU A 90 -4.53 -9.15 -12.63
C LEU A 90 -4.31 -8.01 -11.63
N ALA A 91 -3.04 -7.70 -11.33
CA ALA A 91 -2.66 -6.58 -10.47
C ALA A 91 -3.08 -5.24 -11.06
N ASN A 92 -2.94 -5.02 -12.38
CA ASN A 92 -3.41 -3.80 -13.04
C ASN A 92 -4.93 -3.62 -12.93
N THR A 93 -5.70 -4.69 -13.13
CA THR A 93 -7.16 -4.65 -13.00
C THR A 93 -7.57 -4.24 -11.58
N THR A 94 -6.91 -4.84 -10.58
CA THR A 94 -7.12 -4.50 -9.16
C THR A 94 -6.77 -3.03 -8.87
N HIS A 95 -5.65 -2.56 -9.42
CA HIS A 95 -5.14 -1.21 -9.25
C HIS A 95 -6.10 -0.16 -9.86
N ASP A 96 -6.55 -0.36 -11.10
CA ASP A 96 -7.44 0.57 -11.79
C ASP A 96 -8.81 0.67 -11.08
N TYR A 97 -9.34 -0.46 -10.61
CA TYR A 97 -10.57 -0.48 -9.82
C TYR A 97 -10.42 0.28 -8.50
N ALA A 98 -9.31 0.09 -7.79
CA ALA A 98 -9.03 0.82 -6.55
C ALA A 98 -8.93 2.33 -6.77
N ILE A 99 -8.25 2.79 -7.83
CA ILE A 99 -8.16 4.20 -8.19
C ILE A 99 -9.55 4.79 -8.47
N ALA A 100 -10.40 4.07 -9.22
CA ALA A 100 -11.75 4.53 -9.54
C ALA A 100 -12.62 4.67 -8.29
N MET A 101 -12.57 3.68 -7.38
CA MET A 101 -13.27 3.73 -6.09
C MET A 101 -12.76 4.89 -5.22
N ALA A 102 -11.45 5.13 -5.19
CA ALA A 102 -10.84 6.24 -4.47
C ALA A 102 -11.33 7.61 -4.97
N ALA A 103 -11.38 7.76 -6.30
CA ALA A 103 -11.80 8.99 -6.94
C ALA A 103 -13.26 9.30 -6.60
N ALA A 104 -14.12 8.27 -6.66
CA ALA A 104 -15.52 8.39 -6.29
C ALA A 104 -15.67 8.76 -4.80
N GLU A 105 -14.99 8.05 -3.91
CA GLU A 105 -14.98 8.33 -2.46
C GLU A 105 -14.50 9.76 -2.17
N GLY A 106 -13.35 10.15 -2.73
CA GLY A 106 -12.76 11.47 -2.53
C GLY A 106 -13.60 12.60 -3.09
N GLY A 107 -14.36 12.35 -4.16
CA GLY A 107 -15.35 13.29 -4.70
C GLY A 107 -16.49 13.52 -3.72
N VAL A 108 -17.04 12.44 -3.16
CA VAL A 108 -18.13 12.50 -2.17
C VAL A 108 -17.67 13.17 -0.88
N THR A 109 -16.56 12.73 -0.30
CA THR A 109 -16.07 13.27 0.98
C THR A 109 -15.60 14.72 0.80
N GLY A 110 -14.95 15.05 -0.32
CA GLY A 110 -14.56 16.41 -0.68
C GLY A 110 -15.73 17.38 -0.85
N ALA A 111 -16.87 16.92 -1.39
CA ALA A 111 -18.08 17.73 -1.51
C ALA A 111 -18.72 18.08 -0.15
N THR A 112 -18.52 17.23 0.86
CA THR A 112 -19.09 17.42 2.22
C THR A 112 -18.20 18.25 3.15
N GLY A 113 -17.02 18.71 2.69
CA GLY A 113 -16.11 19.55 3.47
C GLY A 113 -15.50 18.84 4.68
N LEU A 114 -15.40 19.52 5.82
CA LEU A 114 -14.69 19.02 7.02
C LEU A 114 -15.29 17.72 7.59
N VAL A 115 -16.60 17.51 7.48
CA VAL A 115 -17.26 16.28 7.97
C VAL A 115 -16.82 15.07 7.15
N GLY A 116 -16.69 15.22 5.83
CA GLY A 116 -16.22 14.15 4.95
C GLY A 116 -14.78 13.74 5.21
N VAL A 117 -13.91 14.71 5.51
CA VAL A 117 -12.48 14.46 5.79
C VAL A 117 -12.28 13.47 6.94
N ALA A 118 -13.11 13.54 8.00
CA ALA A 118 -13.00 12.64 9.15
C ALA A 118 -13.36 11.18 8.81
N LEU A 119 -14.35 10.96 7.93
CA LEU A 119 -14.77 9.63 7.49
C LEU A 119 -13.90 9.05 6.37
N ASP A 120 -13.20 9.92 5.65
CA ASP A 120 -12.39 9.54 4.51
C ASP A 120 -11.12 8.79 4.94
N ILE A 121 -10.44 9.22 6.00
CA ILE A 121 -9.18 8.57 6.42
C ILE A 121 -9.37 7.05 6.70
N PRO A 122 -10.36 6.62 7.52
CA PRO A 122 -10.59 5.18 7.75
C PRO A 122 -11.01 4.42 6.48
N THR A 123 -11.83 5.05 5.64
CA THR A 123 -12.39 4.42 4.43
C THR A 123 -11.31 4.25 3.36
N LEU A 124 -10.54 5.31 3.09
CA LEU A 124 -9.40 5.30 2.19
C LEU A 124 -8.31 4.33 2.66
N THR A 125 -8.07 4.24 3.97
CA THR A 125 -7.14 3.27 4.55
C THR A 125 -7.63 1.84 4.35
N THR A 126 -8.93 1.59 4.53
CA THR A 126 -9.55 0.28 4.26
C THR A 126 -9.37 -0.11 2.80
N LEU A 127 -9.64 0.80 1.88
CA LEU A 127 -9.48 0.57 0.45
C LEU A 127 -8.02 0.35 0.06
N ALA A 128 -7.08 1.08 0.66
CA ALA A 128 -5.65 0.87 0.46
C ALA A 128 -5.21 -0.53 0.90
N LEU A 129 -5.58 -0.95 2.11
CA LEU A 129 -5.26 -2.27 2.64
C LEU A 129 -5.91 -3.37 1.82
N ARG A 130 -7.19 -3.22 1.45
CA ARG A 130 -7.88 -4.10 0.51
C ARG A 130 -7.07 -4.27 -0.79
N THR A 131 -6.59 -3.16 -1.36
CA THR A 131 -5.79 -3.15 -2.59
C THR A 131 -4.48 -3.92 -2.42
N ILE A 132 -3.81 -3.76 -1.28
CA ILE A 132 -2.56 -4.48 -0.95
C ILE A 132 -2.81 -5.99 -0.87
N TYR A 133 -3.81 -6.43 -0.08
CA TYR A 133 -4.16 -7.84 0.05
C TYR A 133 -4.59 -8.44 -1.30
N GLN A 134 -5.43 -7.74 -2.06
CA GLN A 134 -5.89 -8.19 -3.38
C GLN A 134 -4.73 -8.30 -4.37
N THR A 135 -3.78 -7.34 -4.34
CA THR A 135 -2.58 -7.40 -5.20
C THR A 135 -1.67 -8.56 -4.81
N ALA A 136 -1.51 -8.86 -3.52
CA ALA A 136 -0.76 -10.03 -3.06
C ALA A 136 -1.31 -11.33 -3.66
N LEU A 137 -2.65 -11.48 -3.65
CA LEU A 137 -3.33 -12.61 -4.27
C LEU A 137 -3.05 -12.71 -5.77
N CYS A 138 -2.96 -11.59 -6.50
CA CYS A 138 -2.62 -11.58 -7.94
C CYS A 138 -1.25 -12.22 -8.25
N TYR A 139 -0.34 -12.28 -7.28
CA TYR A 139 0.98 -12.91 -7.41
C TYR A 139 1.07 -14.25 -6.65
N GLY A 140 -0.06 -14.80 -6.18
CA GLY A 140 -0.09 -16.08 -5.46
C GLY A 140 0.27 -15.98 -3.97
N PHE A 141 0.40 -14.78 -3.41
CA PHE A 141 0.71 -14.58 -1.98
C PHE A 141 -0.55 -14.45 -1.14
N GLU A 142 -0.90 -15.50 -0.41
CA GLU A 142 -1.97 -15.45 0.58
C GLU A 142 -1.45 -14.87 1.91
N LEU A 143 -1.73 -13.59 2.17
CA LEU A 143 -1.34 -12.91 3.41
C LEU A 143 -2.30 -13.29 4.55
N LYS A 144 -1.99 -14.36 5.28
CA LYS A 144 -2.81 -14.87 6.40
C LYS A 144 -2.14 -14.59 7.75
N GLY A 145 -2.96 -14.37 8.76
CA GLY A 145 -2.52 -14.23 10.16
C GLY A 145 -1.73 -12.95 10.42
N GLU A 146 -1.09 -12.89 11.58
CA GLU A 146 -0.31 -11.73 12.03
C GLU A 146 0.86 -11.42 11.07
N GLU A 147 1.44 -12.44 10.46
CA GLU A 147 2.53 -12.32 9.49
C GLU A 147 2.10 -11.65 8.19
N GLY A 148 1.01 -12.14 7.60
CA GLY A 148 0.42 -11.51 6.41
C GLY A 148 0.06 -10.06 6.68
N ARG A 149 -0.49 -9.77 7.87
CA ARG A 149 -0.78 -8.40 8.30
C ARG A 149 0.47 -7.55 8.42
N ALA A 150 1.55 -8.07 8.99
CA ALA A 150 2.82 -7.33 9.10
C ALA A 150 3.38 -6.95 7.71
N VAL A 151 3.32 -7.85 6.72
CA VAL A 151 3.72 -7.53 5.34
C VAL A 151 2.81 -6.45 4.74
N ALA A 152 1.50 -6.58 4.89
CA ALA A 152 0.54 -5.59 4.37
C ALA A 152 0.79 -4.19 4.94
N LEU A 153 1.09 -4.09 6.25
CA LEU A 153 1.40 -2.83 6.92
C LEU A 153 2.73 -2.22 6.44
N ARG A 154 3.75 -3.03 6.16
CA ARG A 154 5.02 -2.55 5.60
C ARG A 154 4.84 -2.01 4.17
N VAL A 155 4.05 -2.69 3.34
CA VAL A 155 3.67 -2.19 2.01
C VAL A 155 2.86 -0.90 2.13
N PHE A 156 1.96 -0.82 3.10
CA PHE A 156 1.16 0.38 3.31
C PHE A 156 2.00 1.57 3.79
N SER A 157 2.97 1.33 4.68
CA SER A 157 3.97 2.33 5.09
C SER A 157 4.77 2.84 3.89
N LEU A 158 5.18 1.93 2.99
CA LEU A 158 5.90 2.28 1.76
C LEU A 158 5.07 3.18 0.83
N ALA A 159 3.79 2.87 0.65
CA ALA A 159 2.88 3.70 -0.14
C ALA A 159 2.60 5.07 0.49
N SER A 160 2.63 5.13 1.82
CA SER A 160 2.27 6.32 2.60
C SER A 160 3.44 7.27 2.87
N ALA A 161 4.64 6.91 2.42
CA ALA A 161 5.83 7.74 2.53
C ALA A 161 5.66 9.08 1.80
N ASN A 162 5.95 10.18 2.49
CA ASN A 162 5.91 11.54 1.93
C ASN A 162 7.31 12.09 1.62
N SER A 163 8.37 11.41 2.05
CA SER A 163 9.76 11.78 1.79
C SER A 163 10.56 10.58 1.27
N PHE A 164 11.68 10.86 0.61
CA PHE A 164 12.59 9.79 0.15
C PHE A 164 13.12 8.97 1.33
N LYS A 165 13.45 9.62 2.45
CA LYS A 165 13.89 8.97 3.69
C LYS A 165 12.85 8.02 4.28
N GLU A 166 11.57 8.43 4.32
CA GLU A 166 10.47 7.55 4.75
C GLU A 166 10.32 6.33 3.82
N LYS A 167 10.40 6.56 2.50
CA LYS A 167 10.32 5.49 1.51
C LYS A 167 11.45 4.49 1.66
N GLU A 168 12.68 4.97 1.86
CA GLU A 168 13.86 4.14 2.09
C GLU A 168 13.72 3.30 3.37
N ALA A 169 13.30 3.90 4.49
CA ALA A 169 13.04 3.18 5.73
C ALA A 169 11.96 2.09 5.54
N ALA A 170 10.89 2.40 4.81
CA ALA A 170 9.85 1.42 4.50
C ALA A 170 10.35 0.29 3.59
N LEU A 171 11.20 0.58 2.59
CA LEU A 171 11.85 -0.44 1.75
C LEU A 171 12.76 -1.35 2.58
N VAL A 172 13.56 -0.79 3.51
CA VAL A 172 14.41 -1.54 4.43
C VAL A 172 13.59 -2.50 5.28
N SER A 173 12.40 -2.08 5.72
CA SER A 173 11.50 -2.96 6.48
C SER A 173 11.11 -4.23 5.70
N LEU A 174 11.09 -4.22 4.37
CA LEU A 174 10.74 -5.39 3.55
C LEU A 174 11.93 -6.32 3.27
N VAL A 175 13.17 -5.87 3.51
CA VAL A 175 14.39 -6.63 3.17
C VAL A 175 14.44 -7.98 3.88
N ALA A 176 14.11 -8.04 5.16
CA ALA A 176 14.16 -9.28 5.93
C ALA A 176 13.22 -10.36 5.36
N ILE A 177 12.01 -9.97 4.95
CA ILE A 177 11.02 -10.89 4.35
C ILE A 177 11.54 -11.38 2.98
N LYS A 178 12.07 -10.48 2.16
CA LYS A 178 12.66 -10.82 0.86
C LYS A 178 13.86 -11.75 1.00
N GLN A 179 14.69 -11.55 2.02
CA GLN A 179 15.83 -12.39 2.29
C GLN A 179 15.42 -13.84 2.62
N MET A 180 14.33 -14.00 3.39
CA MET A 180 13.78 -15.32 3.71
C MET A 180 13.26 -16.05 2.46
N LEU A 181 12.70 -15.31 1.50
CA LEU A 181 12.19 -15.87 0.24
C LEU A 181 13.27 -16.51 -0.65
N HIS A 182 14.55 -16.22 -0.43
CA HIS A 182 15.63 -16.91 -1.12
C HIS A 182 15.79 -18.37 -0.72
N GLN A 183 15.37 -18.74 0.50
CA GLN A 183 15.57 -20.08 1.04
C GLN A 183 14.27 -20.82 1.31
N GLN A 184 13.16 -20.10 1.42
CA GLN A 184 11.87 -20.65 1.83
C GLN A 184 10.77 -20.10 0.93
N THR A 185 9.77 -20.93 0.65
CA THR A 185 8.53 -20.47 0.01
C THR A 185 7.73 -19.58 0.97
N TRP A 186 6.89 -18.69 0.46
CA TRP A 186 5.98 -17.89 1.30
C TRP A 186 5.15 -18.76 2.26
N ALA A 187 4.63 -19.90 1.79
CA ALA A 187 3.90 -20.84 2.64
C ALA A 187 4.76 -21.40 3.78
N GLN A 188 6.03 -21.73 3.52
CA GLN A 188 6.98 -22.14 4.56
C GLN A 188 7.32 -20.99 5.50
N ILE A 189 7.48 -19.77 5.00
CA ILE A 189 7.71 -18.59 5.85
C ILE A 189 6.51 -18.41 6.79
N GLN A 190 5.27 -18.48 6.31
CA GLN A 190 4.09 -18.37 7.16
C GLN A 190 3.98 -19.48 8.21
N GLN A 191 4.54 -20.65 7.92
CA GLN A 191 4.48 -21.81 8.82
C GLN A 191 5.67 -21.89 9.78
N ALA A 192 6.84 -21.38 9.38
CA ALA A 192 8.11 -21.44 10.12
C ALA A 192 8.48 -20.12 10.81
N ALA A 193 8.00 -18.99 10.31
CA ALA A 193 8.23 -17.64 10.80
C ALA A 193 6.87 -17.03 11.19
N PHE A 194 6.65 -16.43 12.35
CA PHE A 194 7.54 -15.83 13.31
C PHE A 194 6.92 -16.09 14.71
N SER A 195 7.35 -17.12 15.45
CA SER A 195 6.93 -17.33 16.85
C SER A 195 7.45 -16.24 17.81
N SER A 196 8.11 -15.19 17.29
CA SER A 196 8.82 -14.14 18.03
C SER A 196 8.39 -12.70 17.74
N MET A 197 7.57 -12.41 16.72
CA MET A 197 6.87 -11.12 16.64
C MET A 197 5.56 -11.30 17.39
N GLY A 198 5.63 -11.17 18.71
CA GLY A 198 4.42 -11.20 19.53
C GLY A 198 3.44 -10.13 19.05
N LYS A 199 2.15 -10.35 19.34
CA LYS A 199 1.06 -9.37 19.20
C LYS A 199 1.48 -7.96 19.60
N GLU A 200 2.31 -7.83 20.62
CA GLU A 200 2.88 -6.58 21.13
C GLU A 200 3.71 -5.82 20.07
N ALA A 201 4.60 -6.48 19.35
CA ALA A 201 5.41 -5.85 18.30
C ALA A 201 4.54 -5.38 17.13
N LEU A 202 3.50 -6.17 16.78
CA LEU A 202 2.53 -5.79 15.77
C LEU A 202 1.65 -4.61 16.22
N VAL A 203 1.27 -4.56 17.49
CA VAL A 203 0.56 -3.42 18.09
C VAL A 203 1.43 -2.16 18.09
N ILE A 204 2.72 -2.28 18.42
CA ILE A 204 3.67 -1.15 18.35
C ILE A 204 3.78 -0.65 16.91
N ALA A 205 3.99 -1.55 15.94
CA ALA A 205 4.06 -1.19 14.53
C ALA A 205 2.76 -0.53 14.03
N LEU A 206 1.60 -1.00 14.49
CA LEU A 206 0.32 -0.36 14.18
C LEU A 206 0.19 1.04 14.78
N LYS A 207 0.64 1.25 16.02
CA LYS A 207 0.62 2.58 16.66
C LYS A 207 1.52 3.55 15.94
N ASP A 208 2.75 3.14 15.63
CA ASP A 208 3.71 3.97 14.88
C ASP A 208 3.15 4.31 13.50
N LEU A 209 2.53 3.34 12.83
CA LEU A 209 1.89 3.55 11.54
C LEU A 209 0.69 4.49 11.65
N ALA A 210 -0.17 4.36 12.66
CA ALA A 210 -1.29 5.26 12.89
C ALA A 210 -0.82 6.72 13.04
N GLY A 211 0.22 6.95 13.85
CA GLY A 211 0.79 8.29 14.02
C GLY A 211 1.36 8.86 12.71
N GLN A 212 2.14 8.06 11.97
CA GLN A 212 2.70 8.48 10.68
C GLN A 212 1.62 8.76 9.63
N LEU A 213 0.61 7.88 9.53
CA LEU A 213 -0.52 8.05 8.61
C LEU A 213 -1.35 9.28 8.97
N GLY A 214 -1.65 9.50 10.25
CA GLY A 214 -2.37 10.67 10.72
C GLY A 214 -1.68 11.95 10.25
N ILE A 215 -0.37 12.04 10.45
CA ILE A 215 0.45 13.17 10.00
C ILE A 215 0.46 13.28 8.46
N ASN A 216 0.73 12.17 7.77
CA ASN A 216 0.96 12.17 6.33
C ASN A 216 -0.34 12.39 5.53
N LEU A 217 -1.45 11.80 5.94
CA LEU A 217 -2.76 12.02 5.33
C LEU A 217 -3.31 13.42 5.67
N THR A 218 -3.08 13.94 6.88
CA THR A 218 -3.46 15.32 7.22
C THR A 218 -2.75 16.33 6.33
N LYS A 219 -1.44 16.16 6.11
CA LYS A 219 -0.67 16.99 5.16
C LYS A 219 -1.24 16.94 3.76
N ARG A 220 -1.65 15.75 3.29
CA ARG A 220 -2.27 15.57 1.96
C ARG A 220 -3.65 16.22 1.88
N LYS A 221 -4.48 16.09 2.92
CA LYS A 221 -5.87 16.60 2.95
C LYS A 221 -6.02 18.08 3.27
N ALA A 222 -4.95 18.76 3.68
CA ALA A 222 -4.98 20.20 4.00
C ALA A 222 -5.51 21.08 2.84
N LEU A 223 -5.49 20.59 1.61
CA LEU A 223 -5.98 21.29 0.41
C LEU A 223 -7.51 21.24 0.19
N ASN A 224 -8.25 20.36 0.89
CA ASN A 224 -9.67 20.08 0.62
C ASN A 224 -10.67 21.05 1.26
N ILE A 225 -10.23 22.19 1.77
CA ILE A 225 -11.05 23.02 2.69
C ILE A 225 -12.07 23.93 1.96
N VAL A 226 -12.00 24.07 0.63
CA VAL A 226 -12.99 24.84 -0.17
C VAL A 226 -14.02 23.90 -0.80
N PRO A 227 -15.34 23.95 -0.49
CA PRO A 227 -16.31 22.87 -0.81
C PRO A 227 -16.49 22.49 -2.29
N ILE A 228 -16.66 23.47 -3.20
CA ILE A 228 -16.89 23.19 -4.64
C ILE A 228 -15.59 22.72 -5.31
N VAL A 229 -14.46 23.28 -4.89
CA VAL A 229 -13.12 22.89 -5.33
C VAL A 229 -12.70 21.54 -4.68
N GLY A 230 -13.25 21.25 -3.50
CA GLY A 230 -12.88 20.16 -2.62
C GLY A 230 -13.29 18.79 -3.13
N ALA A 231 -14.40 18.68 -3.88
CA ALA A 231 -14.79 17.42 -4.52
C ALA A 231 -13.78 16.97 -5.59
N ALA A 232 -13.44 17.86 -6.53
CA ALA A 232 -12.48 17.53 -7.59
C ALA A 232 -11.06 17.30 -7.03
N ILE A 233 -10.62 18.14 -6.10
CA ILE A 233 -9.33 17.97 -5.44
C ILE A 233 -9.32 16.69 -4.59
N GLY A 234 -10.39 16.42 -3.83
CA GLY A 234 -10.54 15.22 -3.01
C GLY A 234 -10.48 13.94 -3.85
N ALA A 235 -11.21 13.89 -4.96
CA ALA A 235 -11.15 12.81 -5.93
C ALA A 235 -9.72 12.60 -6.45
N ALA A 236 -9.03 13.68 -6.86
CA ALA A 236 -7.67 13.60 -7.39
C ALA A 236 -6.65 13.14 -6.33
N ILE A 237 -6.76 13.62 -5.09
CA ILE A 237 -5.87 13.24 -3.99
C ILE A 237 -6.05 11.77 -3.64
N ASN A 238 -7.29 11.31 -3.48
CA ASN A 238 -7.56 9.91 -3.13
C ASN A 238 -7.16 8.98 -4.28
N ALA A 239 -7.46 9.34 -5.54
CA ALA A 239 -7.00 8.60 -6.73
C ALA A 239 -5.47 8.51 -6.80
N SER A 240 -4.78 9.63 -6.58
CA SER A 240 -3.30 9.64 -6.56
C SER A 240 -2.74 8.78 -5.43
N PHE A 241 -3.36 8.80 -4.25
CA PHE A 241 -2.91 7.97 -3.13
C PHE A 241 -3.08 6.48 -3.42
N LEU A 242 -4.24 6.06 -3.93
CA LEU A 242 -4.46 4.66 -4.27
C LEU A 242 -3.65 4.21 -5.49
N LYS A 243 -3.27 5.14 -6.37
CA LYS A 243 -2.27 4.88 -7.38
C LYS A 243 -0.91 4.54 -6.78
N ASP A 244 -0.44 5.30 -5.79
CA ASP A 244 0.83 5.01 -5.12
C ASP A 244 0.77 3.68 -4.33
N VAL A 245 -0.38 3.39 -3.70
CA VAL A 245 -0.62 2.10 -3.01
C VAL A 245 -0.56 0.93 -3.99
N GLY A 246 -1.23 1.04 -5.14
CA GLY A 246 -1.21 0.01 -6.17
C GLY A 246 0.19 -0.26 -6.70
N TRP A 247 0.99 0.79 -6.96
CA TRP A 247 2.39 0.62 -7.37
C TRP A 247 3.27 0.02 -6.28
N ALA A 248 3.15 0.46 -5.03
CA ALA A 248 3.92 -0.08 -3.92
C ALA A 248 3.63 -1.57 -3.68
N ALA A 249 2.34 -1.94 -3.70
CA ALA A 249 1.91 -3.33 -3.59
C ALA A 249 2.42 -4.15 -4.76
N ARG A 250 2.17 -3.69 -5.99
CA ARG A 250 2.58 -4.39 -7.20
C ARG A 250 4.08 -4.65 -7.20
N HIS A 251 4.91 -3.62 -7.03
CA HIS A 251 6.36 -3.78 -7.05
C HIS A 251 6.86 -4.68 -5.93
N THR A 252 6.27 -4.63 -4.74
CA THR A 252 6.67 -5.52 -3.64
C THR A 252 6.37 -6.98 -3.97
N PHE A 253 5.14 -7.31 -4.36
CA PHE A 253 4.76 -8.70 -4.62
C PHE A 253 5.34 -9.22 -5.94
N GLN A 254 5.51 -8.36 -6.94
CA GLN A 254 6.24 -8.67 -8.17
C GLN A 254 7.69 -9.06 -7.87
N GLU A 255 8.38 -8.31 -7.01
CA GLU A 255 9.76 -8.62 -6.60
C GLU A 255 9.82 -9.92 -5.78
N MET A 256 8.87 -10.14 -4.86
CA MET A 256 8.77 -11.39 -4.11
C MET A 256 8.54 -12.60 -5.05
N TRP A 257 7.66 -12.47 -6.05
CA TRP A 257 7.42 -13.50 -7.05
C TRP A 257 8.70 -13.80 -7.83
N LEU A 258 9.39 -12.76 -8.30
CA LEU A 258 10.65 -12.86 -9.03
C LEU A 258 11.73 -13.59 -8.22
N LEU A 259 11.87 -13.25 -6.93
CA LEU A 259 12.81 -13.88 -6.01
C LEU A 259 12.56 -15.39 -5.89
N GLN A 260 11.30 -15.79 -5.73
CA GLN A 260 10.94 -17.21 -5.63
C GLN A 260 11.13 -17.99 -6.94
N HIS A 261 11.19 -17.28 -8.08
CA HIS A 261 11.47 -17.83 -9.39
C HIS A 261 12.96 -17.74 -9.78
N GLY A 262 13.83 -17.42 -8.81
CA GLY A 262 15.28 -17.41 -9.00
C GLY A 262 15.83 -16.14 -9.67
N HIS A 263 15.01 -15.11 -9.87
CA HIS A 263 15.46 -13.82 -10.37
C HIS A 263 16.02 -12.95 -9.25
N GLN A 264 17.19 -12.35 -9.49
CA GLN A 264 17.88 -11.53 -8.49
C GLN A 264 17.57 -10.04 -8.69
N PRO A 265 17.14 -9.32 -7.64
CA PRO A 265 16.92 -7.88 -7.71
C PRO A 265 18.22 -7.12 -7.96
N LEU A 266 18.10 -5.96 -8.60
CA LEU A 266 19.22 -5.03 -8.76
C LEU A 266 19.53 -4.43 -7.39
N ALA A 267 20.80 -4.50 -6.96
CA ALA A 267 21.20 -4.04 -5.65
C ALA A 267 20.89 -2.54 -5.46
N ILE A 268 20.16 -2.21 -4.39
CA ILE A 268 20.12 -0.86 -3.86
C ILE A 268 21.48 -0.66 -3.18
N SER A 269 22.36 0.16 -3.77
CA SER A 269 23.60 0.57 -3.11
C SER A 269 23.25 1.43 -1.91
N TYR A 270 23.13 0.81 -0.73
CA TYR A 270 22.98 1.50 0.54
C TYR A 270 24.30 2.19 0.87
N GLN A 271 24.34 3.51 0.74
CA GLN A 271 25.37 4.34 1.35
C GLN A 271 24.79 4.91 2.64
N PRO A 272 25.15 4.38 3.83
CA PRO A 272 24.78 5.03 5.07
C PRO A 272 25.43 6.42 5.10
N SER A 273 24.59 7.46 5.13
CA SER A 273 25.01 8.84 5.42
C SER A 273 25.34 9.00 6.89
#